data_AF-A0A6L5WGW6-F1
#
_entry.id   AF-A0A6L5WGW6-F1
#
_cell.length_a   1.000
_cell.length_b   1.000
_cell.length_c   1.000
_cell.angle_alpha   90.00
_cell.angle_beta   90.00
_cell.angle_gamma   90.00
#
_symmetry.space_group_name_H-M   'P 1'
#
loop_
_entity.id
_entity.type
_entity.pdbx_description
1 polymer ?
#
loop_
_entity_poly.entity_id
_entity_poly.type
_entity_poly.pdbx_seq_one_letter_code
_entity_poly.pdbx_strand_id
1 'polypeptide(L)' 'MLVFDRNLNGNIDNRSELFGNFTPLSNNTTNSNLAKDGFNALSKFDSNNDEIISNLDKNLDKLQIWQDINSNGILKKQ' A
#
# COMPACT_ATOMS: atom_id res chain seq x y z
N MET A 1 6.99 7.40 -1.92
CA MET A 1 6.65 5.96 -1.89
C MET A 1 5.16 5.81 -1.65
N LEU A 2 4.48 4.87 -2.30
CA LEU A 2 3.07 4.59 -2.04
C LEU A 2 2.95 3.65 -0.83
N VAL A 3 2.02 3.94 0.07
CA VAL A 3 1.81 3.21 1.33
C VAL A 3 0.33 3.00 1.63
N PHE A 4 0.03 1.97 2.41
CA PHE A 4 -1.31 1.64 2.90
C PHE A 4 -1.21 1.04 4.31
N ASP A 5 -1.76 1.73 5.30
CA ASP A 5 -1.87 1.24 6.68
C ASP A 5 -2.85 0.06 6.73
N ARG A 6 -2.31 -1.15 6.88
CA ARG A 6 -3.09 -2.40 6.80
C ARG A 6 -3.69 -2.78 8.13
N ASN A 7 -3.03 -2.43 9.22
CA ASN A 7 -3.44 -2.80 10.57
C ASN A 7 -4.24 -1.69 11.26
N LEU A 8 -4.40 -0.54 10.59
CA LEU A 8 -5.14 0.63 11.04
C LEU A 8 -4.59 1.22 12.35
N ASN A 9 -3.29 1.06 12.60
CA ASN A 9 -2.63 1.60 13.80
C ASN A 9 -2.23 3.08 13.65
N GLY A 10 -2.47 3.65 12.47
CA GLY A 10 -2.17 5.03 12.14
C GLY A 10 -0.72 5.30 11.77
N ASN A 11 0.14 4.28 11.74
CA ASN A 11 1.55 4.33 11.39
C ASN A 11 1.83 3.45 10.17
N ILE A 12 2.94 3.73 9.49
CA ILE A 12 3.49 2.84 8.47
C ILE A 12 4.82 2.32 9.03
N ASP A 13 4.76 1.16 9.66
CA ASP A 13 5.87 0.58 10.43
C ASP A 13 6.24 -0.83 9.97
N ASN A 14 5.45 -1.39 9.06
CA ASN A 14 5.65 -2.72 8.50
C ASN A 14 5.96 -2.64 7.00
N ARG A 15 6.88 -3.50 6.54
CA ARG A 15 7.26 -3.63 5.12
C ARG A 15 6.07 -4.03 4.24
N SER A 16 5.06 -4.70 4.81
CA SER A 16 3.82 -5.09 4.11
C SER A 16 2.90 -3.90 3.77
N GLU A 17 3.13 -2.75 4.42
CA GLU A 17 2.37 -1.50 4.22
C GLU A 17 3.00 -0.63 3.14
N LEU A 18 4.18 -1.01 2.65
CA LEU A 18 4.84 -0.42 1.48
C LEU A 18 4.41 -1.16 0.23
N PHE A 19 4.17 -0.41 -0.85
CA PHE A 19 3.90 -1.01 -2.16
C PHE A 19 5.19 -1.55 -2.79
N GLY A 20 5.17 -2.82 -3.18
CA GLY A 20 6.29 -3.55 -3.75
C GLY A 20 6.01 -5.06 -3.82
N ASN A 21 7.06 -5.85 -4.04
CA ASN A 21 6.98 -7.32 -4.08
C ASN A 21 6.74 -7.98 -2.71
N PHE A 22 6.78 -7.21 -1.61
CA PHE A 22 6.44 -7.67 -0.27
C PHE A 22 5.01 -7.29 0.15
N THR A 23 4.23 -6.70 -0.76
CA THR A 23 2.87 -6.28 -0.45
C THR A 23 1.90 -7.47 -0.48
N PRO A 24 1.15 -7.75 0.60
CA PRO A 24 0.15 -8.81 0.60
C PRO A 24 -1.02 -8.48 -0.34
N LEU A 25 -1.43 -9.45 -1.16
CA LEU A 25 -2.60 -9.34 -2.05
C LEU A 25 -3.94 -9.59 -1.34
N SER A 26 -3.90 -9.94 -0.06
CA SER A 26 -5.08 -10.14 0.78
C SER A 26 -4.83 -9.58 2.18
N ASN A 27 -5.90 -9.41 2.97
CA ASN A 27 -5.79 -8.98 4.37
C ASN A 27 -5.12 -10.04 5.27
N ASN A 28 -4.95 -11.27 4.77
CA ASN A 28 -4.18 -12.28 5.47
C ASN A 28 -2.69 -12.00 5.26
N THR A 29 -2.00 -11.66 6.35
CA THR A 29 -0.58 -11.28 6.39
C THR A 29 0.38 -12.48 6.31
N THR A 30 -0.13 -13.68 5.99
CA THR A 30 0.73 -14.84 5.75
C THR A 30 1.46 -14.67 4.41
N ASN A 31 2.76 -15.00 4.40
CA ASN A 31 3.68 -14.82 3.26
C ASN A 31 3.31 -15.60 1.98
N SER A 32 2.15 -16.25 1.93
CA SER A 32 1.75 -17.15 0.86
C SER A 32 1.07 -16.45 -0.33
N ASN A 33 0.77 -15.14 -0.24
CA ASN A 33 0.12 -14.40 -1.32
C ASN A 33 0.61 -12.94 -1.43
N LEU A 34 1.87 -12.78 -1.85
CA LEU A 34 2.51 -11.50 -2.09
C LEU A 34 2.32 -11.03 -3.53
N ALA A 35 2.31 -9.72 -3.74
CA ALA A 35 2.26 -9.10 -5.05
C ALA A 35 3.55 -9.37 -5.82
N LYS A 36 3.44 -9.47 -7.15
CA LYS A 36 4.64 -9.59 -8.01
C LYS A 36 5.49 -8.32 -7.95
N ASP A 37 4.83 -7.17 -7.86
CA ASP A 37 5.40 -5.84 -7.81
C ASP A 37 4.36 -4.84 -7.24
N GLY A 38 4.74 -3.56 -7.15
CA GLY A 38 3.86 -2.50 -6.66
C GLY A 38 2.64 -2.22 -7.53
N PHE A 39 2.68 -2.49 -8.85
CA PHE A 39 1.53 -2.29 -9.74
C PHE A 39 0.50 -3.40 -9.55
N ASN A 40 0.95 -4.64 -9.37
CA ASN A 40 0.09 -5.77 -9.04
C ASN A 40 -0.56 -5.63 -7.66
N ALA A 41 0.13 -4.99 -6.71
CA ALA A 41 -0.47 -4.61 -5.44
C ALA A 41 -1.53 -3.52 -5.63
N LEU A 42 -1.26 -2.55 -6.49
CA LEU A 42 -2.14 -1.42 -6.75
C LEU A 42 -3.44 -1.84 -7.45
N SER A 43 -3.40 -2.84 -8.33
CA SER A 43 -4.61 -3.33 -9.01
C SER A 43 -5.66 -3.93 -8.07
N LYS A 44 -5.33 -4.17 -6.78
CA LYS A 44 -6.33 -4.55 -5.77
C LYS A 44 -7.22 -3.40 -5.32
N PHE A 45 -6.82 -2.16 -5.60
CA PHE A 45 -7.57 -0.95 -5.26
C PHE A 45 -8.47 -0.48 -6.39
N ASP A 46 -8.30 -1.02 -7.60
CA ASP A 46 -9.24 -0.86 -8.72
C ASP A 46 -10.51 -1.68 -8.41
N SER A 47 -11.57 -0.97 -8.01
CA SER A 47 -12.81 -1.55 -7.51
C SER A 47 -13.91 -1.61 -8.55
N ASN A 48 -13.76 -0.86 -9.64
CA ASN A 48 -14.63 -0.88 -10.82
C ASN A 48 -14.01 -1.66 -12.00
N ASN A 49 -12.78 -2.16 -11.86
CA ASN A 49 -12.02 -2.93 -12.85
C ASN A 49 -11.87 -2.19 -14.19
N ASP A 50 -11.66 -0.87 -14.17
CA ASP A 50 -11.44 -0.07 -15.37
C ASP A 50 -9.96 0.14 -15.70
N GLU A 51 -9.06 -0.50 -14.95
CA GLU A 51 -7.61 -0.40 -15.03
C GLU A 51 -7.07 0.99 -14.62
N ILE A 52 -7.89 1.86 -14.05
CA ILE A 52 -7.55 3.23 -13.66
C ILE A 52 -7.86 3.46 -12.18
N ILE A 53 -6.79 3.59 -11.38
CA ILE A 53 -6.94 4.00 -9.98
C ILE A 53 -7.36 5.47 -9.91
N SER A 54 -8.61 5.70 -9.52
CA SER A 54 -9.24 7.02 -9.56
C SER A 54 -10.20 7.24 -8.39
N ASN A 55 -10.83 8.42 -8.35
CA ASN A 55 -11.85 8.75 -7.35
C ASN A 55 -13.14 7.91 -7.49
N LEU A 56 -13.25 7.10 -8.54
CA LEU A 56 -14.31 6.11 -8.70
C LEU A 56 -14.06 4.87 -7.84
N ASP A 57 -12.87 4.75 -7.24
CA ASP A 57 -12.49 3.62 -6.41
C ASP A 57 -12.82 3.77 -4.93
N LYS A 58 -13.40 2.71 -4.36
CA LYS A 58 -13.94 2.71 -2.98
C LYS A 58 -12.91 2.91 -1.88
N ASN A 59 -11.63 2.66 -2.13
CA ASN A 59 -10.57 2.71 -1.11
C ASN A 59 -9.40 3.61 -1.52
N LEU A 60 -9.60 4.51 -2.48
CA LEU A 60 -8.55 5.44 -2.91
C LEU A 60 -8.08 6.32 -1.74
N ASP A 61 -8.99 6.73 -0.87
CA ASP A 61 -8.77 7.56 0.32
C ASP A 61 -7.83 6.92 1.36
N LYS A 62 -7.68 5.59 1.31
CA LYS A 62 -6.77 4.86 2.19
C LYS A 62 -5.35 4.78 1.66
N LEU A 63 -5.14 5.05 0.37
CA LEU A 63 -3.80 5.12 -0.21
C LEU A 63 -3.14 6.44 0.20
N GLN A 64 -1.90 6.35 0.66
CA GLN A 64 -1.14 7.51 1.10
C GLN A 64 0.21 7.56 0.39
N ILE A 65 0.75 8.76 0.26
CA ILE A 65 2.13 8.96 -0.20
C ILE A 65 2.99 9.21 1.03
N TRP A 66 3.96 8.34 1.27
CA TRP A 66 5.04 8.62 2.21
C TRP A 66 6.20 9.29 1.48
N GLN A 67 6.59 10.45 1.97
CA GLN A 67 7.78 11.17 1.54
C GLN A 67 8.80 11.16 2.67
N ASP A 68 9.99 10.64 2.37
CA ASP A 68 11.12 10.76 3.26
C ASP A 68 11.70 12.18 3.16
N ILE A 69 11.49 12.99 4.20
CA ILE A 69 11.94 14.39 4.23
C ILE A 69 13.43 14.49 4.58
N ASN A 70 13.96 13.55 5.36
CA ASN A 70 15.34 13.63 5.86
C ASN A 70 16.28 12.61 5.18
N SER A 71 15.77 11.87 4.20
CA SER A 71 16.52 10.91 3.37
C SER A 71 17.19 9.79 4.17
N ASN A 72 16.64 9.41 5.33
CA ASN A 72 17.20 8.37 6.19
C ASN A 72 16.59 6.97 5.96
N GLY A 73 15.58 6.86 5.10
CA GLY A 73 14.88 5.61 4.79
C GLY A 73 14.02 5.05 5.92
N ILE A 74 13.81 5.81 7.00
CA ILE A 74 13.03 5.40 8.16
C ILE A 74 11.63 5.99 8.06
N LEU A 75 10.62 5.13 7.96
CA LEU A 75 9.24 5.55 8.09
C LEU A 75 8.94 5.93 9.54
N LYS A 76 8.77 7.23 9.76
CA LYS A 76 8.16 7.78 10.96
C LYS A 76 7.11 8.79 10.53
N LYS A 77 5.91 8.69 11.10
CA LYS A 77 4.93 9.78 11.03
C LYS A 77 5.48 10.90 11.93
N GLN A 78 5.53 12.13 11.40
CA GLN A 78 5.78 13.32 12.21
C GLN A 78 4.55 13.67 13.02
#